data_AF-J2IY17-F1
#
_entry.id   AF-J2IY17-F1
#
_cell.length_a   1.000
_cell.length_b   1.000
_cell.length_c   1.000
_cell.angle_alpha   90.00
_cell.angle_beta   90.00
_cell.angle_gamma   90.00
#
_symmetry.space_group_name_H-M   'P 1'
#
loop_
_entity.id
_entity.type
_entity.pdbx_description
1 polymer ?
#
loop_
_entity_poly.entity_id
_entity_poly.type
_entity_poly.pdbx_seq_one_letter_code
_entity_poly.pdbx_strand_id
1 'polypeptide(L)'
;MHARKESLPAKILASIRNRKRRLDAAHSEEKPRSDGTLIASYNVHKCVGNDRRFDPERTSRVIHEIDADVIALQEADTRFGERTGILDLGRLERETGLIPVPVNGMAKAHGWHGNVVLFKKGLVRDVHQINLPGLEPRGALVAELDLESGGALRIIAAHFGLLRHSRAQQAKMLVELMARKSEVPTILLGDLNEWRLGDRSSLHTFQSAFGPQPMAVPSFPARLPVLALDRIMANRKGVVTAVEAHDTPLARVASDHLPVKAVVNLKRVEELSTKS
;
A
#
# COMPACT_ATOMS: atom_id res chain seq x y z
N MET A 1 20.56 -20.22 15.21
CA MET A 1 19.38 -20.04 16.10
C MET A 1 18.12 -20.07 15.26
N HIS A 2 17.36 -21.17 15.28
CA HIS A 2 16.11 -21.27 14.53
C HIS A 2 15.02 -20.42 15.21
N ALA A 3 14.56 -19.36 14.54
CA ALA A 3 13.36 -18.65 14.96
C ALA A 3 12.17 -19.63 15.01
N ARG A 4 11.54 -19.75 16.19
CA ARG A 4 10.32 -20.56 16.37
C ARG A 4 9.26 -20.09 15.37
N LYS A 5 8.81 -20.99 14.49
CA LYS A 5 7.75 -20.73 13.52
C LYS A 5 6.41 -20.66 14.25
N GLU A 6 5.74 -19.51 14.23
CA GLU A 6 4.39 -19.37 14.77
C GLU A 6 3.34 -20.01 13.85
N SER A 7 2.41 -20.77 14.43
CA SER A 7 1.33 -21.48 13.73
C SER A 7 0.12 -20.56 13.45
N LEU A 8 -0.75 -20.94 12.49
CA LEU A 8 -1.97 -20.18 12.18
C LEU A 8 -2.90 -19.99 13.40
N PRO A 9 -3.13 -21.00 14.27
CA PRO A 9 -3.85 -20.81 15.52
C PRO A 9 -3.24 -19.74 16.45
N ALA A 10 -1.90 -19.68 16.54
CA ALA A 10 -1.21 -18.66 17.34
C ALA A 10 -1.44 -17.25 16.77
N LYS A 11 -1.46 -17.09 15.45
CA LYS A 11 -1.77 -15.81 14.79
C LYS A 11 -3.20 -15.35 15.02
N ILE A 12 -4.17 -16.27 15.04
CA ILE A 12 -5.57 -15.96 15.37
C ILE A 12 -5.68 -15.45 16.80
N LEU A 13 -5.06 -16.14 17.76
CA LEU A 13 -5.03 -15.70 19.16
C LEU A 13 -4.35 -14.32 19.33
N ALA A 14 -3.24 -14.09 18.64
CA ALA A 14 -2.57 -12.80 18.62
C ALA A 14 -3.45 -11.68 18.04
N SER A 15 -4.20 -11.97 16.96
CA SER A 15 -5.14 -11.03 16.36
C SER A 15 -6.25 -10.62 17.32
N ILE A 16 -6.85 -11.57 18.04
CA ILE A 16 -7.88 -11.29 19.06
C ILE A 16 -7.30 -10.43 20.19
N ARG A 17 -6.09 -10.73 20.66
CA ARG A 17 -5.42 -9.95 21.71
C ARG A 17 -5.13 -8.52 21.27
N ASN A 18 -4.61 -8.35 20.04
CA ASN A 18 -4.34 -7.04 19.45
C ASN A 18 -5.63 -6.24 19.22
N ARG A 19 -6.72 -6.92 18.83
CA ARG A 19 -8.04 -6.30 18.68
C ARG A 19 -8.52 -5.64 19.98
N LYS A 20 -8.40 -6.34 21.11
CA LYS A 20 -8.79 -5.79 22.42
C LYS A 20 -7.96 -4.53 22.74
N ARG A 21 -6.64 -4.64 22.62
CA ARG A 21 -5.69 -3.55 22.92
C ARG A 21 -5.88 -2.31 22.03
N ARG A 22 -6.35 -2.49 20.78
CA ARG A 22 -6.65 -1.39 19.84
C ARG A 22 -7.99 -0.71 20.10
N LEU A 23 -9.03 -1.46 20.51
CA LEU A 23 -10.30 -0.87 20.94
C LEU A 23 -10.09 0.04 22.16
N ASP A 24 -9.19 -0.37 23.07
CA ASP A 24 -8.80 0.43 24.22
C ASP A 24 -8.02 1.69 23.81
N ALA A 25 -7.19 1.63 22.74
CA ALA A 25 -6.41 2.76 22.23
C ALA A 25 -7.20 3.75 21.35
N ALA A 26 -8.31 3.31 20.73
CA ALA A 26 -9.18 4.17 19.92
C ALA A 26 -9.95 5.22 20.77
N HIS A 27 -9.88 5.12 22.11
CA HIS A 27 -10.48 6.05 23.07
C HIS A 27 -9.51 7.10 23.63
N SER A 28 -8.30 7.23 23.08
CA SER A 28 -7.33 8.26 23.47
C SER A 28 -7.11 9.31 22.37
N GLU A 29 -7.10 10.57 22.80
CA GLU A 29 -7.04 11.85 22.05
C GLU A 29 -6.22 11.88 20.74
N GLU A 30 -6.67 12.72 19.81
CA GLU A 30 -6.03 13.03 18.53
C GLU A 30 -4.55 13.40 18.73
N LYS A 31 -3.66 12.48 18.36
CA LYS A 31 -2.23 12.79 18.28
C LYS A 31 -2.01 13.80 17.17
N PRO A 32 -1.21 14.86 17.41
CA PRO A 32 -0.79 15.77 16.34
C PRO A 32 -0.12 14.97 15.21
N ARG A 33 -0.36 15.38 13.96
CA ARG A 33 0.30 14.82 12.77
C ARG A 33 1.81 14.75 13.04
N SER A 34 2.37 13.54 13.00
CA SER A 34 3.82 13.35 13.10
C SER A 34 4.52 14.11 11.98
N ASP A 35 5.70 14.66 12.26
CA ASP A 35 6.57 15.25 11.24
C ASP A 35 6.88 14.22 10.12
N GLY A 36 6.38 14.45 8.91
CA GLY A 36 6.54 13.57 7.75
C GLY A 36 5.32 13.49 6.83
N THR A 37 5.46 12.72 5.74
CA THR A 37 4.38 12.45 4.78
C THR A 37 3.70 11.13 5.12
N LEU A 38 2.40 11.13 5.39
CA LEU A 38 1.63 9.92 5.65
C LEU A 38 1.34 9.21 4.33
N ILE A 39 1.80 7.97 4.19
CA ILE A 39 1.50 7.12 3.03
C ILE A 39 0.60 5.95 3.42
N ALA A 40 -0.23 5.50 2.49
CA ALA A 40 -1.10 4.35 2.70
C ALA A 40 -1.26 3.46 1.46
N SER A 41 -1.57 2.18 1.69
CA SER A 41 -2.04 1.25 0.67
C SER A 41 -3.39 0.70 1.06
N TYR A 42 -4.31 0.59 0.11
CA TYR A 42 -5.65 0.05 0.35
C TYR A 42 -6.21 -0.71 -0.86
N ASN A 43 -6.36 -2.03 -0.72
CA ASN A 43 -7.20 -2.79 -1.65
C ASN A 43 -8.67 -2.51 -1.35
N VAL A 44 -9.35 -1.79 -2.24
CA VAL A 44 -10.73 -1.33 -2.03
C VAL A 44 -11.78 -2.38 -2.38
N HIS A 45 -11.36 -3.56 -2.83
CA HIS A 45 -12.24 -4.68 -3.21
C HIS A 45 -13.38 -4.25 -4.16
N LYS A 46 -13.06 -3.39 -5.13
CA LYS A 46 -14.03 -2.79 -6.06
C LYS A 46 -15.18 -2.06 -5.35
N CYS A 47 -14.90 -1.47 -4.19
CA CYS A 47 -15.88 -0.84 -3.30
C CYS A 47 -17.02 -1.78 -2.85
N VAL A 48 -16.80 -3.09 -2.88
CA VAL A 48 -17.73 -4.08 -2.35
C VAL A 48 -17.28 -4.46 -0.94
N GLY A 49 -18.13 -4.18 0.04
CA GLY A 49 -17.81 -4.48 1.43
C GLY A 49 -17.98 -5.95 1.80
N ASN A 50 -17.58 -6.29 3.02
CA ASN A 50 -17.83 -7.61 3.62
C ASN A 50 -19.33 -7.90 3.85
N ASP A 51 -20.19 -6.89 3.68
CA ASP A 51 -21.65 -7.00 3.61
C ASP A 51 -22.17 -7.27 2.19
N ARG A 52 -21.27 -7.43 1.22
CA ARG A 52 -21.53 -7.67 -0.21
C ARG A 52 -22.23 -6.51 -0.93
N ARG A 53 -22.25 -5.31 -0.33
CA ARG A 53 -22.83 -4.12 -0.95
C ARG A 53 -21.74 -3.32 -1.66
N PHE A 54 -22.01 -2.94 -2.91
CA PHE A 54 -21.23 -1.95 -3.63
C PHE A 54 -21.56 -0.57 -3.09
N ASP A 55 -20.59 0.10 -2.47
CA ASP A 55 -20.74 1.41 -1.84
C ASP A 55 -19.41 2.19 -1.97
N PRO A 56 -19.20 2.90 -3.09
CA PRO A 56 -17.98 3.70 -3.30
C PRO A 56 -17.87 4.86 -2.32
N GLU A 57 -19.00 5.40 -1.84
CA GLU A 57 -19.04 6.45 -0.83
C GLU A 57 -18.49 5.98 0.51
N ARG A 58 -18.79 4.74 0.90
CA ARG A 58 -18.17 4.11 2.08
C ARG A 58 -16.66 3.96 1.92
N THR A 59 -16.18 3.59 0.74
CA THR A 59 -14.74 3.55 0.46
C THR A 59 -14.11 4.94 0.56
N SER A 60 -14.74 5.97 -0.01
CA SER A 60 -14.29 7.37 0.10
C SER A 60 -14.20 7.83 1.55
N ARG A 61 -15.18 7.47 2.39
CA ARG A 61 -15.13 7.77 3.84
C ARG A 61 -13.94 7.09 4.54
N VAL A 62 -13.58 5.85 4.17
CA VAL A 62 -12.36 5.21 4.70
C VAL A 62 -11.11 5.94 4.21
N ILE A 63 -11.05 6.34 2.94
CA ILE A 63 -9.92 7.12 2.41
C ILE A 63 -9.77 8.44 3.19
N HIS A 64 -10.89 9.10 3.50
CA HIS A 64 -10.92 10.28 4.34
C HIS A 64 -10.47 10.00 5.78
N GLU A 65 -10.94 8.91 6.42
CA GLU A 65 -10.51 8.49 7.77
C GLU A 65 -9.00 8.21 7.87
N ILE A 66 -8.39 7.67 6.79
CA ILE A 66 -6.94 7.42 6.75
C ILE A 66 -6.17 8.74 6.76
N ASP A 67 -6.69 9.74 6.05
CA ASP A 67 -6.12 11.07 5.90
C ASP A 67 -4.68 11.07 5.34
N ALA A 68 -4.36 10.14 4.44
CA ALA A 68 -3.03 9.99 3.85
C ALA A 68 -2.68 11.13 2.88
N ASP A 69 -1.41 11.53 2.85
CA ASP A 69 -0.89 12.51 1.90
C ASP A 69 -0.58 11.87 0.54
N VAL A 70 -0.23 10.58 0.53
CA VAL A 70 -0.13 9.73 -0.66
C VAL A 70 -0.79 8.38 -0.39
N ILE A 71 -1.70 7.94 -1.25
CA ILE A 71 -2.37 6.65 -1.10
C ILE A 71 -2.36 5.85 -2.41
N ALA A 72 -1.97 4.58 -2.32
CA ALA A 72 -2.08 3.61 -3.40
C ALA A 72 -3.32 2.74 -3.19
N LEU A 73 -4.26 2.80 -4.12
CA LEU A 73 -5.46 1.98 -4.14
C LEU A 73 -5.28 0.79 -5.08
N GLN A 74 -5.79 -0.38 -4.70
CA GLN A 74 -5.85 -1.58 -5.55
C GLN A 74 -7.31 -2.00 -5.76
N GLU A 75 -7.61 -2.57 -6.94
CA GLU A 75 -8.98 -2.90 -7.36
C GLU A 75 -9.92 -1.69 -7.42
N ALA A 76 -9.38 -0.50 -7.74
CA ALA A 76 -10.15 0.74 -7.89
C ALA A 76 -10.82 0.92 -9.27
N ASP A 77 -10.78 -0.12 -10.11
CA ASP A 77 -11.42 -0.15 -11.42
C ASP A 77 -12.25 -1.43 -11.56
N THR A 78 -13.28 -1.40 -12.41
CA THR A 78 -14.03 -2.59 -12.81
C THR A 78 -13.12 -3.60 -13.53
N ARG A 79 -13.33 -4.90 -13.28
CA ARG A 79 -12.56 -5.99 -13.90
C ARG A 79 -13.20 -6.58 -15.17
N PHE A 80 -14.49 -6.35 -15.39
CA PHE A 80 -15.27 -6.96 -16.48
C PHE A 80 -15.76 -5.87 -17.43
N GLY A 81 -15.64 -6.12 -18.75
CA GLY A 81 -15.94 -5.13 -19.78
C GLY A 81 -14.82 -4.12 -19.96
N GLU A 82 -15.17 -2.91 -20.41
CA GLU A 82 -14.23 -1.78 -20.41
C GLU A 82 -13.92 -1.39 -18.96
N ARG A 83 -12.63 -1.32 -18.60
CA ARG A 83 -12.22 -0.87 -17.26
C ARG A 83 -12.73 0.55 -17.05
N THR A 84 -13.59 0.70 -16.05
CA THR A 84 -14.16 1.98 -15.61
C THR A 84 -13.77 2.23 -14.17
N GLY A 85 -13.39 3.47 -13.90
CA GLY A 85 -13.18 3.96 -12.56
C GLY A 85 -14.47 3.88 -11.73
N ILE A 86 -14.34 3.42 -10.48
CA ILE A 86 -15.49 3.17 -9.59
C ILE A 86 -15.67 4.24 -8.51
N LEU A 87 -14.75 5.19 -8.41
CA LEU A 87 -14.75 6.24 -7.40
C LEU A 87 -15.07 7.59 -8.04
N ASP A 88 -15.74 8.47 -7.31
CA ASP A 88 -15.84 9.88 -7.73
C ASP A 88 -14.55 10.61 -7.32
N LEU A 89 -13.56 10.60 -8.22
CA LEU A 89 -12.27 11.25 -7.94
C LEU A 89 -12.40 12.76 -7.75
N GLY A 90 -13.34 13.42 -8.44
CA GLY A 90 -13.56 14.86 -8.28
C GLY A 90 -14.14 15.20 -6.92
N ARG A 91 -15.03 14.36 -6.39
CA ARG A 91 -15.51 14.47 -5.01
C ARG A 91 -14.40 14.18 -4.01
N LEU A 92 -13.61 13.14 -4.25
CA LEU A 92 -12.49 12.78 -3.38
C LEU A 92 -11.46 13.91 -3.29
N GLU A 93 -11.15 14.57 -4.41
CA GLU A 93 -10.31 15.77 -4.46
C GLU A 93 -10.90 16.90 -3.60
N ARG A 94 -12.20 17.21 -3.74
CA ARG A 94 -12.84 18.27 -2.93
C ARG A 94 -12.86 17.96 -1.43
N GLU A 95 -13.04 16.70 -1.04
CA GLU A 95 -13.18 16.30 0.36
C GLU A 95 -11.85 16.02 1.07
N THR A 96 -10.80 15.65 0.33
CA THR A 96 -9.52 15.21 0.91
C THR A 96 -8.31 15.96 0.36
N GLY A 97 -8.45 16.64 -0.77
CA GLY A 97 -7.34 17.20 -1.56
C GLY A 97 -6.59 16.17 -2.41
N LEU A 98 -6.94 14.88 -2.34
CA LEU A 98 -6.26 13.84 -3.10
C LEU A 98 -6.60 13.91 -4.59
N ILE A 99 -5.57 14.09 -5.41
CA ILE A 99 -5.65 14.05 -6.88
C ILE A 99 -4.92 12.82 -7.43
N PRO A 100 -5.39 12.25 -8.56
CA PRO A 100 -4.76 11.09 -9.16
C PRO A 100 -3.45 11.42 -9.88
N VAL A 101 -2.48 10.53 -9.77
CA VAL A 101 -1.34 10.49 -10.69
C VAL A 101 -1.86 10.15 -12.09
N PRO A 102 -1.53 10.93 -13.13
CA PRO A 102 -2.04 10.72 -14.47
C PRO A 102 -1.50 9.43 -15.09
N VAL A 103 -2.37 8.66 -15.75
CA VAL A 103 -2.03 7.45 -16.50
C VAL A 103 -2.46 7.56 -17.95
N ASN A 104 -1.66 7.04 -18.88
CA ASN A 104 -1.92 7.08 -20.31
C ASN A 104 -2.77 5.88 -20.77
N GLY A 105 -3.60 6.09 -21.79
CA GLY A 105 -4.17 4.99 -22.60
C GLY A 105 -5.41 4.28 -22.06
N MET A 106 -6.04 4.77 -20.97
CA MET A 106 -7.27 4.19 -20.43
C MET A 106 -8.30 5.29 -20.11
N ALA A 107 -9.00 5.80 -21.13
CA ALA A 107 -9.88 6.98 -20.98
C ALA A 107 -10.98 6.85 -19.91
N LYS A 108 -11.36 5.63 -19.53
CA LYS A 108 -12.43 5.37 -18.55
C LYS A 108 -11.93 4.82 -17.21
N ALA A 109 -10.70 4.32 -17.12
CA ALA A 109 -10.16 3.76 -15.88
C ALA A 109 -9.50 4.86 -15.04
N HIS A 110 -9.52 4.73 -13.72
CA HIS A 110 -8.78 5.65 -12.85
C HIS A 110 -7.29 5.37 -12.84
N GLY A 111 -6.87 4.15 -13.16
CA GLY A 111 -5.50 3.73 -12.95
C GLY A 111 -5.00 2.66 -13.92
N TRP A 112 -3.91 2.01 -13.52
CA TRP A 112 -3.24 0.99 -14.31
C TRP A 112 -3.43 -0.40 -13.68
N HIS A 113 -4.21 -1.25 -14.35
CA HIS A 113 -4.58 -2.57 -13.84
C HIS A 113 -5.26 -2.53 -12.46
N GLY A 114 -6.09 -1.50 -12.22
CA GLY A 114 -6.78 -1.30 -10.95
C GLY A 114 -5.88 -0.70 -9.86
N ASN A 115 -4.63 -0.33 -10.17
CA ASN A 115 -3.78 0.46 -9.28
C ASN A 115 -3.98 1.94 -9.55
N VAL A 116 -4.35 2.69 -8.52
CA VAL A 116 -4.46 4.15 -8.56
C VAL A 116 -3.53 4.71 -7.49
N VAL A 117 -2.72 5.71 -7.83
CA VAL A 117 -1.98 6.48 -6.84
C VAL A 117 -2.62 7.85 -6.76
N LEU A 118 -3.01 8.25 -5.56
CA LEU A 118 -3.53 9.57 -5.27
C LEU A 118 -2.54 10.30 -4.34
N PHE A 119 -2.43 11.61 -4.48
CA PHE A 119 -1.58 12.44 -3.64
C PHE A 119 -2.23 13.80 -3.41
N LYS A 120 -2.03 14.41 -2.23
CA LYS A 120 -2.68 15.68 -1.90
C LYS A 120 -1.98 16.90 -2.46
N LYS A 121 -0.65 16.91 -2.29
CA LYS A 121 0.17 18.09 -2.54
C LYS A 121 1.55 17.66 -3.01
N GLY A 122 2.07 18.35 -4.01
CA GLY A 122 3.33 18.01 -4.65
C GLY A 122 3.29 18.15 -6.16
N LEU A 123 4.33 17.67 -6.82
CA LEU A 123 4.42 17.62 -8.28
C LEU A 123 4.75 16.21 -8.74
N VAL A 124 4.06 15.75 -9.78
CA VAL A 124 4.40 14.51 -10.47
C VAL A 124 5.53 14.80 -11.45
N ARG A 125 6.70 14.19 -11.24
CA ARG A 125 7.87 14.33 -12.12
C ARG A 125 7.85 13.36 -13.29
N ASP A 126 7.53 12.11 -12.99
CA ASP A 126 7.53 11.03 -13.97
C ASP A 126 6.53 9.94 -13.57
N VAL A 127 5.98 9.26 -14.57
CA VAL A 127 5.03 8.16 -14.40
C VAL A 127 5.33 7.05 -15.39
N HIS A 128 5.45 5.82 -14.90
CA HIS A 128 5.59 4.64 -15.72
C HIS A 128 4.55 3.58 -15.39
N GLN A 129 3.87 3.11 -16.43
CA GLN A 129 2.90 2.02 -16.38
C GLN A 129 3.60 0.71 -16.77
N ILE A 130 3.69 -0.23 -15.83
CA ILE A 130 4.40 -1.50 -16.02
C ILE A 130 3.42 -2.66 -16.10
N ASN A 131 3.48 -3.44 -17.18
CA ASN A 131 2.77 -4.72 -17.25
C ASN A 131 3.55 -5.77 -16.45
N LEU A 132 2.90 -6.36 -15.46
CA LEU A 132 3.51 -7.39 -14.62
C LEU A 132 3.24 -8.78 -15.19
N PRO A 133 4.24 -9.68 -15.25
CA PRO A 133 4.10 -10.99 -15.86
C PRO A 133 3.17 -11.89 -15.03
N GLY A 134 2.47 -12.79 -15.70
CA GLY A 134 1.59 -13.76 -15.06
C GLY A 134 0.37 -14.09 -15.91
N LEU A 135 -0.43 -15.05 -15.44
CA LEU A 135 -1.68 -15.45 -16.12
C LEU A 135 -2.77 -14.39 -15.98
N GLU A 136 -2.81 -13.73 -14.82
CA GLU A 136 -3.75 -12.64 -14.57
C GLU A 136 -3.14 -11.32 -15.04
N PRO A 137 -3.92 -10.43 -15.71
CA PRO A 137 -3.42 -9.13 -16.13
C PRO A 137 -3.17 -8.23 -14.92
N ARG A 138 -1.93 -8.20 -14.44
CA ARG A 138 -1.47 -7.35 -13.33
C ARG A 138 -0.57 -6.23 -13.83
N GLY A 139 -0.47 -5.16 -13.06
CA GLY A 139 0.40 -4.04 -13.36
C GLY A 139 0.96 -3.38 -12.11
N ALA A 140 1.97 -2.55 -12.32
CA ALA A 140 2.48 -1.62 -11.34
C ALA A 140 2.47 -0.21 -11.92
N LEU A 141 2.16 0.77 -11.07
CA LEU A 141 2.28 2.19 -11.37
C LEU A 141 3.49 2.73 -10.62
N VAL A 142 4.49 3.20 -11.36
CA VAL A 142 5.66 3.88 -10.81
C VAL A 142 5.45 5.37 -10.97
N ALA A 143 5.50 6.12 -9.88
CA ALA A 143 5.33 7.58 -9.89
C ALA A 143 6.45 8.24 -9.09
N GLU A 144 7.10 9.24 -9.66
CA GLU A 144 8.03 10.10 -8.94
C GLU A 144 7.32 11.38 -8.54
N LEU A 145 7.31 11.65 -7.24
CA LEU A 145 6.59 12.76 -6.63
C LEU A 145 7.57 13.67 -5.90
N ASP A 146 7.46 14.97 -6.12
CA ASP A 146 7.99 15.97 -5.20
C ASP A 146 6.99 16.21 -4.09
N LEU A 147 7.41 15.96 -2.85
CA LEU A 147 6.57 16.17 -1.69
C LEU A 147 6.62 17.63 -1.26
N GLU A 148 5.49 18.19 -0.83
CA GLU A 148 5.44 19.57 -0.29
C GLU A 148 6.36 19.74 0.93
N SER A 149 6.52 18.68 1.74
CA SER A 149 7.43 18.66 2.89
C SER A 149 8.92 18.72 2.51
N GLY A 150 9.23 18.69 1.22
CA GLY A 150 10.57 18.67 0.64
C GLY A 150 11.06 17.26 0.31
N GLY A 151 11.82 17.17 -0.78
CA GLY A 151 12.42 15.94 -1.28
C GLY A 151 11.57 15.19 -2.31
N ALA A 152 12.25 14.38 -3.12
CA ALA A 152 11.62 13.52 -4.12
C ALA A 152 11.39 12.12 -3.54
N LEU A 153 10.25 11.51 -3.88
CA LEU A 153 9.87 10.17 -3.49
C LEU A 153 9.35 9.41 -4.71
N ARG A 154 9.92 8.23 -4.95
CA ARG A 154 9.39 7.29 -5.93
C ARG A 154 8.44 6.31 -5.26
N ILE A 155 7.21 6.25 -5.74
CA ILE A 155 6.20 5.28 -5.36
C ILE A 155 6.12 4.19 -6.42
N ILE A 156 6.12 2.93 -5.99
CA ILE A 156 5.73 1.78 -6.81
C ILE A 156 4.46 1.21 -6.18
N ALA A 157 3.32 1.47 -6.81
CA ALA A 157 2.04 0.87 -6.43
C ALA A 157 1.82 -0.40 -7.25
N ALA A 158 1.64 -1.55 -6.58
CA ALA A 158 1.50 -2.83 -7.28
C ALA A 158 0.42 -3.72 -6.66
N HIS A 159 -0.26 -4.50 -7.51
CA HIS A 159 -1.16 -5.55 -7.08
C HIS A 159 -0.73 -6.88 -7.72
N PHE A 160 -0.19 -7.78 -6.91
CA PHE A 160 0.38 -9.03 -7.40
C PHE A 160 -0.67 -10.10 -7.69
N GLY A 161 -0.30 -11.06 -8.53
CA GLY A 161 -1.15 -12.21 -8.87
C GLY A 161 -1.31 -13.22 -7.73
N LEU A 162 -2.37 -14.02 -7.80
CA LEU A 162 -2.68 -15.03 -6.77
C LEU A 162 -1.73 -16.24 -6.77
N LEU A 163 -1.13 -16.55 -7.93
CA LEU A 163 -0.21 -17.68 -8.06
C LEU A 163 1.20 -17.33 -7.58
N ARG A 164 1.78 -18.18 -6.73
CA ARG A 164 3.13 -17.98 -6.16
C ARG A 164 4.19 -17.79 -7.24
N HIS A 165 4.12 -18.55 -8.32
CA HIS A 165 5.08 -18.44 -9.42
C HIS A 165 4.98 -17.07 -10.13
N SER A 166 3.76 -16.59 -10.41
CA SER A 166 3.56 -15.25 -10.94
C SER A 166 4.13 -14.19 -10.00
N ARG A 167 3.86 -14.26 -8.70
CA ARG A 167 4.44 -13.31 -7.73
C ARG A 167 5.96 -13.28 -7.74
N ALA A 168 6.62 -14.44 -7.87
CA ALA A 168 8.07 -14.50 -7.93
C ALA A 168 8.61 -13.83 -9.20
N GLN A 169 7.98 -14.04 -10.36
CA GLN A 169 8.33 -13.34 -11.61
C GLN A 169 8.10 -11.83 -11.50
N GLN A 170 6.98 -11.42 -10.92
CA GLN A 170 6.62 -10.01 -10.71
C GLN A 170 7.61 -9.30 -9.78
N ALA A 171 7.97 -9.94 -8.65
CA ALA A 171 9.00 -9.44 -7.74
C ALA A 171 10.35 -9.29 -8.45
N LYS A 172 10.76 -10.29 -9.24
CA LYS A 172 12.01 -10.24 -10.00
C LYS A 172 12.03 -9.07 -10.99
N MET A 173 10.96 -8.89 -11.77
CA MET A 173 10.86 -7.77 -12.71
C MET A 173 10.94 -6.41 -12.00
N LEU A 174 10.25 -6.23 -10.87
CA LEU A 174 10.33 -4.97 -10.11
C LEU A 174 11.74 -4.71 -9.55
N VAL A 175 12.45 -5.75 -9.12
CA VAL A 175 13.87 -5.62 -8.71
C VAL A 175 14.76 -5.24 -9.88
N GLU A 176 14.56 -5.81 -11.06
CA GLU A 176 15.31 -5.45 -12.29
C GLU A 176 15.07 -4.00 -12.70
N LEU A 177 13.83 -3.50 -12.57
CA LEU A 177 13.52 -2.09 -12.77
C LEU A 177 14.26 -1.18 -11.78
N MET A 178 14.47 -1.65 -10.55
CA MET A 178 15.24 -0.94 -9.51
C MET A 178 16.75 -1.08 -9.62
N ALA A 179 17.26 -1.99 -10.46
CA ALA A 179 18.70 -2.16 -10.64
C ALA A 179 19.37 -0.95 -11.30
N ARG A 180 18.60 -0.11 -12.00
CA ARG A 180 19.06 1.21 -12.46
C ARG A 180 19.17 2.10 -11.22
N LYS A 181 20.40 2.28 -10.72
CA LYS A 181 20.69 3.12 -9.56
C LYS A 181 20.00 4.48 -9.72
N SER A 182 19.08 4.76 -8.81
CA SER A 182 18.40 6.05 -8.70
C SER A 182 18.68 6.61 -7.31
N GLU A 183 19.04 7.88 -7.29
CA GLU A 183 19.24 8.65 -6.06
C GLU A 183 17.91 9.04 -5.38
N VAL A 184 16.77 8.58 -5.88
CA VAL A 184 15.45 8.87 -5.32
C VAL A 184 15.05 7.79 -4.30
N PRO A 185 14.74 8.14 -3.03
CA PRO A 185 14.09 7.24 -2.08
C PRO A 185 12.87 6.58 -2.73
N THR A 186 12.79 5.25 -2.67
CA THR A 186 11.74 4.47 -3.33
C THR A 186 10.96 3.66 -2.31
N ILE A 187 9.63 3.70 -2.42
CA ILE A 187 8.70 2.91 -1.62
C ILE A 187 7.85 2.04 -2.55
N LEU A 188 7.87 0.74 -2.32
CA LEU A 188 6.93 -0.22 -2.86
C LEU A 188 5.76 -0.38 -1.88
N LEU A 189 4.53 -0.20 -2.35
CA LEU A 189 3.34 -0.47 -1.56
C LEU A 189 2.21 -1.09 -2.39
N GLY A 190 1.37 -1.89 -1.73
CA GLY A 190 0.27 -2.58 -2.40
C GLY A 190 -0.11 -3.91 -1.78
N ASP A 191 -1.19 -4.49 -2.29
CA ASP A 191 -1.56 -5.89 -2.07
C ASP A 191 -0.63 -6.81 -2.86
N LEU A 192 0.35 -7.39 -2.18
CA LEU A 192 1.32 -8.28 -2.79
C LEU A 192 0.91 -9.75 -2.75
N ASN A 193 -0.30 -10.07 -2.26
CA ASN A 193 -0.85 -11.42 -2.19
C ASN A 193 0.08 -12.47 -1.53
N GLU A 194 0.95 -12.03 -0.62
CA GLU A 194 1.98 -12.89 -0.03
C GLU A 194 2.11 -12.69 1.49
N TRP A 195 1.51 -13.61 2.24
CA TRP A 195 1.54 -13.62 3.71
C TRP A 195 2.72 -14.36 4.32
N ARG A 196 3.48 -15.13 3.53
CA ARG A 196 4.63 -15.88 4.05
C ARG A 196 5.81 -14.94 4.28
N LEU A 197 6.65 -15.33 5.24
CA LEU A 197 7.87 -14.61 5.62
C LEU A 197 9.11 -15.47 5.34
N GLY A 198 10.26 -14.82 5.23
CA GLY A 198 11.55 -15.44 4.93
C GLY A 198 11.58 -16.11 3.56
N ASP A 199 12.44 -17.12 3.39
CA ASP A 199 12.78 -17.76 2.11
C ASP A 199 11.59 -18.41 1.38
N ARG A 200 10.49 -18.68 2.09
CA ARG A 200 9.27 -19.24 1.49
C ARG A 200 8.41 -18.18 0.80
N SER A 201 8.64 -16.91 1.13
CA SER A 201 7.94 -15.76 0.56
C SER A 201 8.47 -15.45 -0.84
N SER A 202 7.58 -15.19 -1.80
CA SER A 202 8.00 -14.60 -3.08
C SER A 202 8.58 -13.19 -2.91
N LEU A 203 8.30 -12.52 -1.79
CA LEU A 203 8.82 -11.19 -1.48
C LEU A 203 10.27 -11.22 -0.99
N HIS A 204 10.83 -12.39 -0.68
CA HIS A 204 12.24 -12.51 -0.31
C HIS A 204 13.16 -11.94 -1.41
N THR A 205 12.76 -12.02 -2.68
CA THR A 205 13.46 -11.42 -3.81
C THR A 205 13.69 -9.92 -3.64
N PHE A 206 12.82 -9.19 -2.94
CA PHE A 206 12.99 -7.77 -2.70
C PHE A 206 14.13 -7.42 -1.76
N GLN A 207 14.74 -8.40 -1.07
CA GLN A 207 15.83 -8.11 -0.12
C GLN A 207 17.02 -7.38 -0.78
N SER A 208 17.32 -7.67 -2.05
CA SER A 208 18.41 -7.01 -2.77
C SER A 208 18.14 -5.54 -3.10
N ALA A 209 16.87 -5.14 -3.26
CA ALA A 209 16.48 -3.78 -3.64
C ALA A 209 15.91 -2.94 -2.48
N PHE A 210 15.24 -3.60 -1.52
CA PHE A 210 14.53 -2.97 -0.41
C PHE A 210 15.12 -3.31 0.97
N GLY A 211 16.18 -4.14 1.01
CA GLY A 211 16.75 -4.61 2.26
C GLY A 211 15.81 -5.55 3.04
N PRO A 212 16.05 -5.74 4.34
CA PRO A 212 15.23 -6.62 5.18
C PRO A 212 13.75 -6.21 5.13
N GLN A 213 12.87 -7.21 5.01
CA GLN A 213 11.43 -6.99 5.01
C GLN A 213 11.00 -6.35 6.34
N PRO A 214 10.14 -5.31 6.32
CA PRO A 214 9.59 -4.74 7.55
C PRO A 214 8.69 -5.75 8.26
N MET A 215 8.37 -5.47 9.52
CA MET A 215 7.45 -6.30 10.29
C MET A 215 6.11 -6.41 9.53
N ALA A 216 5.68 -7.65 9.30
CA ALA A 216 4.45 -7.91 8.56
C ALA A 216 3.22 -7.56 9.41
N VAL A 217 2.39 -6.65 8.90
CA VAL A 217 1.17 -6.18 9.56
C VAL A 217 -0.03 -6.93 8.99
N PRO A 218 -0.77 -7.71 9.79
CA PRO A 218 -1.98 -8.36 9.32
C PRO A 218 -3.05 -7.33 8.90
N SER A 219 -3.52 -7.47 7.67
CA SER A 219 -4.53 -6.63 7.03
C SER A 219 -5.72 -7.44 6.53
N PHE A 220 -5.57 -8.76 6.39
CA PHE A 220 -6.57 -9.66 5.80
C PHE A 220 -6.87 -10.88 6.68
N PRO A 221 -8.12 -11.38 6.72
CA PRO A 221 -9.33 -10.68 6.29
C PRO A 221 -9.65 -9.54 7.26
N ALA A 222 -10.25 -8.45 6.78
CA ALA A 222 -10.42 -7.22 7.56
C ALA A 222 -11.18 -7.41 8.88
N ARG A 223 -12.19 -8.30 8.90
CA ARG A 223 -12.97 -8.61 10.12
C ARG A 223 -12.16 -9.30 11.23
N LEU A 224 -11.10 -10.02 10.86
CA LEU A 224 -10.19 -10.70 11.80
C LEU A 224 -8.79 -10.79 11.15
N PRO A 225 -8.01 -9.69 11.18
CA PRO A 225 -6.76 -9.61 10.43
C PRO A 225 -5.72 -10.58 10.99
N VAL A 226 -5.30 -11.57 10.19
CA VAL A 226 -4.32 -12.60 10.58
C VAL A 226 -3.25 -12.85 9.51
N LEU A 227 -3.52 -12.45 8.27
CA LEU A 227 -2.62 -12.52 7.12
C LEU A 227 -2.21 -11.10 6.74
N ALA A 228 -0.92 -10.93 6.52
CA ALA A 228 -0.38 -9.68 5.99
C ALA A 228 -0.28 -9.85 4.47
N LEU A 229 -1.22 -9.37 3.68
CA LEU A 229 -1.11 -9.40 2.21
C LEU A 229 -0.54 -8.09 1.68
N ASP A 230 -0.96 -6.99 2.30
CA ASP A 230 -0.55 -5.64 1.99
C ASP A 230 0.83 -5.32 2.58
N ARG A 231 1.67 -4.62 1.82
CA ARG A 231 3.04 -4.26 2.20
C ARG A 231 3.32 -2.79 1.95
N ILE A 232 4.24 -2.24 2.75
CA ILE A 232 4.92 -0.97 2.51
C ILE A 232 6.40 -1.26 2.76
N MET A 233 7.26 -1.02 1.79
CA MET A 233 8.68 -1.40 1.80
C MET A 233 9.52 -0.28 1.20
N ALA A 234 10.62 0.09 1.86
CA ALA A 234 11.47 1.20 1.43
C ALA A 234 12.89 0.73 1.08
N ASN A 235 13.48 1.31 0.03
CA ASN A 235 14.85 0.98 -0.39
C ASN A 235 15.94 1.58 0.50
N ARG A 236 15.58 2.50 1.39
CA ARG A 236 16.50 3.15 2.34
C ARG A 236 16.02 2.94 3.76
N LYS A 237 16.97 2.58 4.63
CA LYS A 237 16.72 2.37 6.05
C LYS A 237 16.29 3.68 6.71
N GLY A 238 15.24 3.64 7.52
CA GLY A 238 14.78 4.78 8.30
C GLY A 238 13.88 5.77 7.57
N VAL A 239 13.63 5.59 6.25
CA VAL A 239 12.67 6.40 5.49
C VAL A 239 11.25 6.22 5.99
N VAL A 240 10.84 4.98 6.24
CA VAL A 240 9.48 4.63 6.64
C VAL A 240 9.46 4.24 8.11
N THR A 241 8.48 4.75 8.86
CA THR A 241 8.23 4.36 10.25
C THR A 241 7.74 2.91 10.35
N ALA A 242 7.37 2.48 11.56
CA ALA A 242 6.59 1.24 11.69
C ALA A 242 5.30 1.35 10.85
N VAL A 243 4.98 0.28 10.13
CA VAL A 243 3.73 0.13 9.39
C VAL A 243 2.62 -0.23 10.37
N GLU A 244 1.44 0.33 10.16
CA GLU A 244 0.25 0.08 10.97
C GLU A 244 -0.96 -0.22 10.08
N ALA A 245 -1.91 -1.00 10.60
CA ALA A 245 -3.20 -1.19 9.92
C ALA A 245 -4.18 -0.11 10.39
N HIS A 246 -4.90 0.50 9.45
CA HIS A 246 -6.02 1.37 9.74
C HIS A 246 -7.25 0.52 10.06
N ASP A 247 -7.37 0.13 11.33
CA ASP A 247 -8.33 -0.88 11.82
C ASP A 247 -9.55 -0.22 12.48
N THR A 248 -10.35 0.49 11.69
CA THR A 248 -11.58 1.16 12.16
C THR A 248 -12.82 0.29 11.94
N PRO A 249 -13.94 0.52 12.67
CA PRO A 249 -15.20 -0.15 12.38
C PRO A 249 -15.64 -0.01 10.92
N LEU A 250 -15.44 1.16 10.31
CA LEU A 250 -15.77 1.41 8.92
C LEU A 250 -14.88 0.59 7.98
N ALA A 251 -13.55 0.63 8.16
CA ALA A 251 -12.61 -0.12 7.34
C ALA A 251 -12.87 -1.64 7.33
N ARG A 252 -13.27 -2.21 8.49
CA ARG A 252 -13.64 -3.63 8.61
C ARG A 252 -14.86 -4.04 7.81
N VAL A 253 -15.73 -3.10 7.46
CA VAL A 253 -16.93 -3.36 6.65
C VAL A 253 -16.68 -3.01 5.18
N ALA A 254 -15.92 -1.95 4.92
CA ALA A 254 -15.76 -1.36 3.61
C ALA A 254 -15.03 -2.23 2.57
N SER A 255 -14.10 -3.09 3.02
CA SER A 255 -13.33 -4.00 2.17
C SER A 255 -13.00 -5.28 2.94
N ASP A 256 -12.59 -6.34 2.22
CA ASP A 256 -12.01 -7.54 2.81
C ASP A 256 -10.55 -7.33 3.26
N HIS A 257 -9.93 -6.20 2.90
CA HIS A 257 -8.63 -5.75 3.41
C HIS A 257 -8.77 -4.54 4.34
N LEU A 258 -7.92 -4.47 5.36
CA LEU A 258 -7.65 -3.21 6.07
C LEU A 258 -6.59 -2.41 5.30
N PRO A 259 -6.72 -1.07 5.23
CA PRO A 259 -5.63 -0.23 4.77
C PRO A 259 -4.40 -0.40 5.67
N VAL A 260 -3.21 -0.31 5.08
CA VAL A 260 -1.94 -0.20 5.82
C VAL A 260 -1.36 1.19 5.58
N LYS A 261 -0.78 1.79 6.62
CA LYS A 261 -0.20 3.14 6.56
C LYS A 261 1.12 3.23 7.32
N ALA A 262 1.94 4.19 6.92
CA ALA A 262 3.18 4.52 7.58
C ALA A 262 3.58 5.96 7.25
N VAL A 263 4.47 6.54 8.06
CA VAL A 263 4.97 7.89 7.85
C VAL A 263 6.33 7.82 7.16
N VAL A 264 6.52 8.68 6.16
CA VAL A 264 7.77 8.87 5.42
C VAL A 264 8.47 10.10 5.95
N ASN A 265 9.74 9.93 6.33
CA ASN A 265 10.61 11.03 6.74
C ASN A 265 11.88 11.03 5.88
N LEU A 266 11.95 11.96 4.92
CA LEU A 266 13.07 12.07 3.99
C LEU A 266 14.30 12.75 4.61
N LYS A 267 14.11 13.68 5.56
CA LYS A 267 15.22 14.40 6.24
C LYS A 267 16.12 13.46 7.05
N ARG A 268 15.53 12.46 7.68
CA ARG A 268 16.27 11.42 8.45
C ARG A 268 17.26 10.63 7.59
N VAL A 269 17.07 10.58 6.28
CA VAL A 269 17.97 9.91 5.33
C VAL A 269 19.25 10.72 5.13
N GLU A 270 19.12 12.02 4.93
CA GLU A 270 20.24 12.93 4.67
C GLU A 270 21.22 12.91 5.84
N GLU A 271 20.71 12.92 7.08
CA GLU A 271 21.52 12.86 8.31
C GLU A 271 22.30 11.55 8.47
N LEU A 272 21.70 10.41 8.06
CA LEU A 272 22.35 9.09 8.11
C LEU A 272 23.40 8.94 7.00
N SER A 273 23.18 9.55 5.84
CA SER A 273 24.12 9.58 4.72
C SER A 273 25.34 10.47 4.98
N THR A 274 25.22 11.55 5.77
CA THR A 274 26.35 12.42 6.15
C THR A 274 27.24 11.88 7.27
N LYS A 275 26.84 10.79 7.95
CA LYS A 275 27.58 10.21 9.10
C LYS A 275 28.31 8.90 8.77
N SER A 276 28.31 8.46 7.51
CA SER A 276 29.03 7.29 6.99
C SER A 276 30.13 7.73 6.03
#